data_AF-A0A2E9CWR5-F1
#
_entry.id   AF-A0A2E9CWR5-F1
#
_cell.length_a   1.000
_cell.length_b   1.000
_cell.length_c   1.000
_cell.angle_alpha   90.00
_cell.angle_beta   90.00
_cell.angle_gamma   90.00
#
_symmetry.space_group_name_H-M   'P 1'
#
loop_
_entity.id
_entity.type
_entity.pdbx_description
1 polymer ?
#
loop_
_entity_poly.entity_id
_entity_poly.type
_entity_poly.pdbx_seq_one_letter_code
_entity_poly.pdbx_strand_id
1 'polypeptide(L)' 'MNKIKWVGTIFVLSGILFTNLNIYPINIFTHGFGVILWTAYGIISKDKAISTNFGFQIPLFGLGIANYLT' A
#
# COMPACT_ATOMS: atom_id res chain seq x y z
N MET A 1 7.15 -11.80 -12.13
CA MET A 1 6.16 -10.71 -12.26
C MET A 1 4.81 -11.01 -11.61
N ASN A 2 4.10 -12.09 -11.97
CA ASN A 2 2.77 -12.36 -11.41
C ASN A 2 2.72 -12.57 -9.88
N LYS A 3 3.80 -13.00 -9.23
CA LYS A 3 3.82 -13.19 -7.77
C LYS A 3 3.75 -11.86 -7.00
N ILE A 4 4.40 -10.80 -7.51
CA ILE A 4 4.47 -9.48 -6.84
C ILE A 4 3.07 -8.88 -6.71
N LYS A 5 2.27 -8.90 -7.79
CA LYS A 5 0.90 -8.38 -7.75
C LYS A 5 0.02 -9.11 -6.74
N TRP A 6 0.15 -10.44 -6.63
CA TRP A 6 -0.69 -11.24 -5.74
C TRP A 6 -0.29 -11.06 -4.27
N VAL A 7 1.01 -11.02 -3.97
CA VAL A 7 1.49 -10.67 -2.63
C VAL A 7 1.04 -9.25 -2.27
N GLY A 8 1.23 -8.28 -3.16
CA GLY A 8 0.75 -6.91 -2.97
C GLY A 8 -0.76 -6.84 -2.72
N THR A 9 -1.56 -7.63 -3.44
CA THR A 9 -3.02 -7.72 -3.26
C THR A 9 -3.39 -8.21 -1.86
N ILE A 10 -2.73 -9.26 -1.37
CA ILE A 10 -3.00 -9.79 -0.02
C ILE A 10 -2.75 -8.70 1.02
N PHE A 11 -1.60 -8.02 0.96
CA PHE A 11 -1.26 -6.96 1.90
C PHE A 11 -2.19 -5.74 1.82
N VAL A 12 -2.59 -5.31 0.61
CA VAL A 12 -3.57 -4.23 0.44
C VAL A 12 -4.93 -4.61 1.05
N LEU A 13 -5.44 -5.81 0.76
CA LEU A 13 -6.73 -6.26 1.30
C LEU A 13 -6.69 -6.46 2.82
N SER A 14 -5.60 -7.00 3.37
CA SER A 14 -5.39 -7.09 4.82
C SER A 14 -5.31 -5.70 5.46
N GLY A 15 -4.63 -4.75 4.82
CA GLY A 15 -4.60 -3.36 5.24
C GLY A 15 -5.98 -2.72 5.29
N ILE A 16 -6.80 -2.91 4.24
CA ILE A 16 -8.20 -2.45 4.18
C ILE A 16 -9.04 -3.09 5.30
N LEU A 17 -8.86 -4.39 5.57
CA LEU A 17 -9.53 -5.06 6.68
C LEU A 17 -9.17 -4.41 8.02
N PHE A 18 -7.88 -4.19 8.29
CA PHE A 18 -7.43 -3.56 9.53
C PHE A 18 -7.91 -2.11 9.65
N THR A 19 -8.05 -1.37 8.55
CA THR A 19 -8.69 -0.04 8.55
C THR A 19 -10.15 -0.15 9.01
N ASN A 20 -10.93 -1.09 8.47
CA ASN A 20 -12.33 -1.28 8.87
C ASN A 20 -12.49 -1.75 10.32
N LEU A 21 -11.49 -2.46 10.86
CA LEU A 21 -11.43 -2.85 12.27
C LEU A 21 -10.83 -1.77 13.18
N ASN A 22 -10.48 -0.59 12.65
CA ASN A 22 -9.84 0.52 13.38
C ASN A 22 -8.54 0.12 14.11
N ILE A 23 -7.77 -0.83 13.56
CA ILE A 23 -6.52 -1.28 14.19
C ILE A 23 -5.37 -0.40 13.68
N TYR A 24 -5.00 0.61 14.47
CA TYR A 24 -3.92 1.54 14.18
C TYR A 24 -2.68 1.26 15.04
N PRO A 25 -1.43 1.35 14.52
CA PRO A 25 -1.03 1.73 13.15
C PRO A 25 -0.84 0.54 12.18
N ILE A 26 -1.20 -0.69 12.60
CA ILE A 26 -0.95 -1.90 11.80
C ILE A 26 -1.62 -1.83 10.42
N ASN A 27 -2.76 -1.15 10.32
CA ASN A 27 -3.46 -0.90 9.05
C ASN A 27 -2.56 -0.18 8.03
N ILE A 28 -1.91 0.93 8.41
CA ILE A 28 -1.06 1.72 7.52
C ILE A 28 0.21 0.95 7.16
N PHE A 29 0.83 0.24 8.10
CA PHE A 29 2.04 -0.54 7.79
C PHE A 29 1.73 -1.70 6.83
N THR A 30 0.65 -2.44 7.09
CA THR A 30 0.26 -3.59 6.26
C THR A 30 -0.19 -3.14 4.87
N HIS A 31 -1.02 -2.10 4.80
CA HIS A 31 -1.45 -1.53 3.53
C HIS A 31 -0.26 -0.94 2.77
N GLY A 32 0.57 -0.14 3.42
CA GLY A 32 1.73 0.52 2.84
C GLY A 32 2.72 -0.45 2.21
N PHE A 33 2.98 -1.60 2.85
CA PHE A 33 3.80 -2.64 2.23
C PHE A 33 3.19 -3.17 0.92
N GLY A 34 1.88 -3.42 0.91
CA GLY A 34 1.16 -3.82 -0.30
C GLY A 34 1.22 -2.77 -1.42
N VAL A 35 1.13 -1.49 -1.06
CA VAL A 35 1.25 -0.35 -1.98
C VAL A 35 2.65 -0.26 -2.61
N ILE A 36 3.72 -0.47 -1.84
CA ILE A 36 5.09 -0.48 -2.36
C ILE A 36 5.23 -1.60 -3.42
N LEU A 37 4.72 -2.80 -3.13
CA LEU A 37 4.75 -3.92 -4.08
C LEU A 37 3.96 -3.63 -5.36
N TRP A 38 2.78 -3.02 -5.23
CA TRP A 38 1.96 -2.65 -6.39
C TRP A 38 2.55 -1.50 -7.21
N THR A 39 3.20 -0.53 -6.56
CA THR A 39 3.92 0.56 -7.22
C THR A 39 5.08 0.00 -8.02
N ALA A 40 5.89 -0.89 -7.42
CA ALA A 40 6.96 -1.59 -8.11
C ALA A 40 6.43 -2.42 -9.30
N TYR A 41 5.31 -3.14 -9.13
CA TYR A 41 4.68 -3.87 -10.22
C TYR A 41 4.19 -2.93 -11.36
N GLY A 42 3.59 -1.79 -11.03
CA GLY A 42 3.14 -0.79 -12.00
C GLY A 42 4.30 -0.24 -12.83
N ILE A 43 5.43 0.08 -12.20
CA ILE A 43 6.65 0.54 -12.88
C ILE A 43 7.21 -0.56 -13.80
N ILE A 44 7.36 -1.80 -13.30
CA ILE A 44 7.89 -2.93 -14.08
C ILE A 44 6.98 -3.25 -15.28
N SER A 45 5.66 -3.20 -15.07
CA SER A 45 4.68 -3.50 -16.12
C SER A 45 4.43 -2.33 -17.07
N LYS A 46 5.10 -1.18 -16.86
CA LYS A 46 4.90 0.08 -17.57
C LYS A 46 3.44 0.56 -17.55
N ASP A 47 2.68 0.17 -16.52
CA ASP A 47 1.30 0.58 -16.32
C ASP A 47 1.28 1.86 -15.47
N LYS A 48 1.10 2.98 -16.15
CA LYS A 48 1.04 4.30 -15.53
C LYS A 48 -0.15 4.45 -14.59
N ALA A 49 -1.28 3.79 -14.86
CA ALA A 49 -2.47 3.90 -14.02
C ALA A 49 -2.24 3.22 -12.68
N ILE A 50 -1.70 2.00 -12.68
CA ILE A 50 -1.35 1.26 -11.47
C ILE A 50 -0.25 2.00 -10.70
N SER A 51 0.82 2.43 -11.39
CA SER A 51 1.94 3.13 -10.74
C SER A 51 1.49 4.45 -10.10
N THR A 52 0.57 5.18 -10.72
CA THR A 52 0.06 6.45 -10.19
C THR A 52 -0.87 6.22 -9.01
N ASN A 53 -1.80 5.27 -9.11
CA ASN A 53 -2.77 4.96 -8.07
C ASN A 53 -2.09 4.57 -6.75
N PHE A 54 -1.16 3.61 -6.82
CA PHE A 54 -0.45 3.15 -5.64
C PHE A 54 0.71 4.09 -5.25
N GLY A 55 1.40 4.70 -6.21
CA GLY A 55 2.50 5.63 -5.93
C GLY A 55 2.06 6.81 -5.06
N PHE A 56 0.89 7.40 -5.32
CA PHE A 56 0.36 8.50 -4.50
C PHE A 56 -0.13 8.06 -3.11
N GLN A 57 -0.41 6.78 -2.88
CA GLN A 57 -0.76 6.29 -1.55
C GLN A 57 0.45 6.27 -0.60
N ILE A 58 1.68 6.18 -1.13
CA ILE A 58 2.91 6.21 -0.33
C ILE A 58 3.04 7.51 0.49
N PRO A 59 3.00 8.72 -0.10
CA PRO A 59 3.07 9.96 0.69
C PRO A 59 1.87 10.14 1.62
N LEU A 60 0.67 9.69 1.23
CA LEU A 60 -0.52 9.73 2.09
C LEU A 60 -0.33 8.89 3.36
N PHE A 61 0.23 7.69 3.23
CA PHE A 61 0.60 6.86 4.37
C PHE A 61 1.77 7.43 5.17
N GLY A 62 2.72 8.09 4.50
CA GLY A 62 3.78 8.83 5.17
C GLY A 62 3.23 9.90 6.13
N LEU A 63 2.20 10.64 5.72
CA LEU A 63 1.53 11.61 6.58
C LEU A 63 0.83 10.94 7.78
N GLY A 64 0.17 9.80 7.56
CA GLY A 64 -0.44 9.03 8.64
C GLY A 64 0.60 8.57 9.68
N ILE A 65 1.71 7.99 9.22
CA ILE A 65 2.81 7.56 10.10
C ILE A 65 3.42 8.76 10.84
N ALA A 66 3.65 9.89 10.17
CA ALA A 66 4.17 11.09 10.81
C ALA A 66 3.25 11.55 11.96
N ASN A 67 1.93 11.61 11.72
CA ASN A 67 0.93 11.95 12.72
C ASN A 67 0.82 10.94 13.88
N TYR A 68 1.28 9.69 13.72
CA TYR A 68 1.37 8.73 14.82
C TYR A 68 2.60 8.98 15.71
N LEU A 69 3.69 9.48 15.12
CA LEU A 69 4.98 9.63 15.80
C LEU A 69 5.12 10.98 16.52
N THR A 70 4.37 12.01 16.10
CA THR A 70 4.31 13.34 16.72
C THR A 70 3.13 13.46 17.67
#